data_AF-A0A9P5E920-F1
#
_entry.id   AF-A0A9P5E920-F1
#
_cell.length_a   1.000
_cell.length_b   1.000
_cell.length_c   1.000
_cell.angle_alpha   90.00
_cell.angle_beta   90.00
_cell.angle_gamma   90.00
#
_symmetry.space_group_name_H-M   'P 1'
#
loop_
_entity.id
_entity.type
_entity.pdbx_description
1 polymer ?
#
loop_
_entity_poly.entity_id
_entity_poly.type
_entity_poly.pdbx_seq_one_letter_code
_entity_poly.pdbx_strand_id
1 'polypeptide(L)'
;MYQAKTMSLSCSADAISQPIIFGGKVIDFVINLVENYNFEAKSILYYGHPTTVAEDVNFCNVTVTYTHPGQNDTVHVETWLPIDNFNGRLQSIGGGGWVAGRYPPGYAAMSGAIGEGYATSATDAGLQLQMDYAPDSWALTSEGNPSLSLLQNFAAISLGDQLFMSTFWPQLIMQELDYFPYPCEMKAILVEAIEACDALDGIIDGIISNEDACDFDPTDYHRGGCQDSQIDLVRSEYYYGKFIWYGPNTGAQLSGQSLQLTSDIGLAMTTCTSGICKEAPAGLGEVWIKYWIEANPDWSYKNMRREAFDVHAHEDVQRYKSVIGTNDPDLTAFYKKGSKILGYHGTHDQLIPVKGTRHYYEKVKEIVPEVASFYRMFEVPGLLHCSGGKGGQPTYTFDALRARVENGTVPTELPHSFKDANGYEQHRLLCPYPQKSWLKINDSNKAVHKSTDFACV
;
A
#
# COMPACT_ATOMS: atom_id res chain seq x y z
N MET A 1 46.61 9.24 2.92
CA MET A 1 45.58 10.19 2.42
C MET A 1 45.27 9.80 0.99
N TYR A 2 44.21 9.03 0.77
CA TYR A 2 43.66 8.87 -0.58
C TYR A 2 42.83 10.12 -0.86
N GLN A 3 43.30 10.98 -1.77
CA GLN A 3 42.46 12.03 -2.33
C GLN A 3 41.32 11.34 -3.08
N ALA A 4 40.09 11.48 -2.59
CA ALA A 4 38.92 11.19 -3.40
C ALA A 4 38.97 12.16 -4.59
N LYS A 5 39.29 11.64 -5.78
CA LYS A 5 38.98 12.34 -7.02
C LYS A 5 37.46 12.48 -7.02
N THR A 6 36.97 13.70 -6.86
CA THR A 6 35.63 14.09 -7.29
C THR A 6 35.56 13.83 -8.79
N MET A 7 35.09 12.64 -9.18
CA MET A 7 34.56 12.44 -10.52
C MET A 7 33.29 13.29 -10.55
N SER A 8 33.38 14.51 -11.06
CA SER A 8 32.17 15.21 -11.49
C SER A 8 31.55 14.34 -12.57
N LEU A 9 30.43 13.68 -12.27
CA LEU A 9 29.68 12.93 -13.26
C LEU A 9 29.30 13.93 -14.36
N SER A 10 29.91 13.83 -15.54
CA SER A 10 29.49 14.68 -16.66
C SER A 10 28.12 14.20 -17.10
N CYS A 11 27.13 15.09 -17.01
CA CYS A 11 25.75 14.78 -17.31
C CYS A 11 25.48 14.82 -18.82
N SER A 12 25.97 13.83 -19.55
CA SER A 12 25.84 13.80 -21.01
C SER A 12 25.76 12.37 -21.56
N ALA A 13 25.21 12.25 -22.77
CA ALA A 13 25.16 11.00 -23.51
C ALA A 13 26.56 10.45 -23.88
N ASP A 14 27.57 11.33 -23.96
CA ASP A 14 28.96 10.93 -24.17
C ASP A 14 29.57 10.26 -22.93
N ALA A 15 29.03 10.54 -21.75
CA ALA A 15 29.54 10.07 -20.48
C ALA A 15 28.80 8.86 -19.91
N ILE A 16 27.52 8.70 -20.28
CA ILE A 16 26.68 7.58 -19.85
C ILE A 16 26.25 6.83 -21.10
N SER A 17 26.75 5.60 -21.25
CA SER A 17 26.39 4.74 -22.37
C SER A 17 24.95 4.25 -22.24
N GLN A 18 24.24 4.19 -23.36
CA GLN A 18 22.93 3.56 -23.47
C GLN A 18 22.96 2.12 -22.92
N PRO A 19 21.99 1.73 -22.07
CA PRO A 19 21.97 0.40 -21.48
C PRO A 19 21.60 -0.68 -22.50
N ILE A 20 22.09 -1.90 -22.27
CA ILE A 20 21.65 -3.09 -22.99
C ILE A 20 20.56 -3.76 -22.15
N ILE A 21 19.36 -3.87 -22.72
CA ILE A 21 18.21 -4.51 -22.06
C ILE A 21 18.02 -5.89 -22.67
N PHE A 22 18.24 -6.94 -21.88
CA PHE A 22 18.01 -8.30 -22.35
C PHE A 22 16.52 -8.50 -22.69
N GLY A 23 16.22 -8.96 -23.90
CA GLY A 23 14.85 -9.12 -24.39
C GLY A 23 14.14 -7.81 -24.77
N GLY A 24 14.78 -6.65 -24.57
CA GLY A 24 14.25 -5.33 -24.92
C GLY A 24 15.04 -4.67 -26.04
N LYS A 25 14.42 -3.68 -26.68
CA LYS A 25 15.05 -2.78 -27.65
C LYS A 25 14.87 -1.35 -27.17
N VAL A 26 15.98 -0.68 -26.86
CA VAL A 26 15.94 0.74 -26.53
C VAL A 26 15.55 1.54 -27.77
N ILE A 27 14.56 2.40 -27.61
CA ILE A 27 14.01 3.27 -28.67
C ILE A 27 14.44 4.72 -28.49
N ASP A 28 14.63 5.16 -27.26
CA ASP A 28 15.11 6.50 -26.94
C ASP A 28 15.96 6.49 -25.67
N PHE A 29 16.88 7.44 -25.57
CA PHE A 29 17.80 7.57 -24.45
C PHE A 29 18.16 9.03 -24.22
N VAL A 30 17.57 9.63 -23.18
CA VAL A 30 17.63 11.06 -22.90
C VAL A 30 18.32 11.29 -21.57
N ILE A 31 19.23 12.26 -21.54
CA ILE A 31 19.95 12.67 -20.34
C ILE A 31 19.85 14.18 -20.21
N ASN A 32 19.34 14.64 -19.07
CA ASN A 32 19.24 16.06 -18.75
C ASN A 32 19.92 16.35 -17.42
N LEU A 33 20.75 17.40 -17.39
CA LEU A 33 21.22 17.98 -16.15
C LEU A 33 20.08 18.76 -15.49
N VAL A 34 19.83 18.48 -14.22
CA VAL A 34 18.92 19.26 -13.37
C VAL A 34 19.76 19.93 -12.30
N GLU A 35 19.66 21.27 -12.21
CA GLU A 35 20.43 22.08 -11.28
C GLU A 35 19.52 22.80 -10.29
N ASN A 36 19.99 22.99 -9.06
CA ASN A 36 19.32 23.72 -7.99
C ASN A 36 17.89 23.19 -7.72
N TYR A 37 17.72 21.86 -7.74
CA TYR A 37 16.43 21.24 -7.50
C TYR A 37 16.03 21.37 -6.04
N ASN A 38 14.82 21.87 -5.81
CA ASN A 38 14.28 22.13 -4.49
C ASN A 38 12.90 21.48 -4.36
N PHE A 39 12.71 20.62 -3.36
CA PHE A 39 11.43 19.94 -3.10
C PHE A 39 11.32 19.43 -1.65
N GLU A 40 10.15 19.59 -1.04
CA GLU A 40 9.82 19.01 0.27
C GLU A 40 9.04 17.70 0.10
N ALA A 41 9.71 16.58 0.25
CA ALA A 41 9.11 15.25 0.26
C ALA A 41 8.51 14.95 1.63
N LYS A 42 7.21 15.20 1.78
CA LYS A 42 6.48 14.94 3.03
C LYS A 42 6.41 13.45 3.31
N SER A 43 6.54 13.05 4.58
CA SER A 43 6.46 11.64 5.02
C SER A 43 5.15 10.93 4.64
N ILE A 44 4.09 11.67 4.36
CA ILE A 44 2.81 11.13 3.88
C ILE A 44 2.87 10.64 2.41
N LEU A 45 3.89 11.05 1.64
CA LEU A 45 4.15 10.59 0.27
C LEU A 45 5.51 9.90 0.15
N TYR A 46 6.37 9.98 1.18
CA TYR A 46 7.66 9.32 1.25
C TYR A 46 7.66 8.28 2.37
N TYR A 47 6.94 7.19 2.11
CA TYR A 47 6.58 6.16 3.10
C TYR A 47 7.79 5.54 3.81
N GLY A 48 7.75 5.47 5.13
CA GLY A 48 8.82 4.88 5.94
C GLY A 48 10.04 5.79 6.14
N HIS A 49 10.00 7.02 5.63
CA HIS A 49 11.00 8.08 5.82
C HIS A 49 10.39 9.27 6.59
N PRO A 50 11.22 10.11 7.24
CA PRO A 50 10.77 11.40 7.71
C PRO A 50 10.45 12.33 6.53
N THR A 51 9.86 13.48 6.82
CA THR A 51 9.80 14.55 5.82
C THR A 51 11.22 14.99 5.51
N THR A 52 11.58 14.96 4.22
CA THR A 52 12.92 15.27 3.71
C THR A 52 12.84 16.45 2.76
N VAL A 53 13.82 17.36 2.86
CA VAL A 53 13.97 18.48 1.93
C VAL A 53 15.16 18.20 1.03
N ALA A 54 14.92 18.12 -0.28
CA ALA A 54 15.97 18.29 -1.28
C ALA A 54 16.19 19.80 -1.43
N GLU A 55 17.38 20.29 -1.04
CA GLU A 55 17.77 21.69 -1.12
C GLU A 55 18.98 21.82 -2.03
N ASP A 56 18.83 22.63 -3.09
CA ASP A 56 19.86 22.90 -4.11
C ASP A 56 20.57 21.65 -4.66
N VAL A 57 19.81 20.58 -4.88
CA VAL A 57 20.36 19.29 -5.35
C VAL A 57 20.57 19.32 -6.85
N ASN A 58 21.77 18.92 -7.30
CA ASN A 58 22.09 18.74 -8.71
C ASN A 58 22.14 17.25 -9.06
N PHE A 59 21.47 16.86 -10.14
CA PHE A 59 21.42 15.46 -10.58
C PHE A 59 21.26 15.32 -12.09
N CYS A 60 21.64 14.15 -12.60
CA CYS A 60 21.33 13.73 -13.95
C CYS A 60 20.02 12.97 -14.00
N ASN A 61 19.04 13.52 -14.71
CA ASN A 61 17.84 12.79 -15.08
C ASN A 61 18.12 11.98 -16.35
N VAL A 62 18.22 10.66 -16.20
CA VAL A 62 18.40 9.69 -17.28
C VAL A 62 17.08 8.99 -17.53
N THR A 63 16.48 9.18 -18.71
CA THR A 63 15.30 8.46 -19.15
C THR A 63 15.66 7.49 -20.27
N VAL A 64 15.40 6.20 -20.04
CA VAL A 64 15.55 5.13 -21.01
C VAL A 64 14.16 4.73 -21.46
N THR A 65 13.88 4.84 -22.76
CA THR A 65 12.64 4.34 -23.33
C THR A 65 12.94 3.08 -24.14
N TYR A 66 12.22 2.00 -23.87
CA TYR A 66 12.41 0.73 -24.57
C TYR A 66 11.09 0.01 -24.82
N THR A 67 11.14 -0.96 -25.74
CA THR A 67 10.02 -1.86 -26.05
C THR A 67 10.51 -3.30 -25.96
N HIS A 68 9.60 -4.23 -25.65
CA HIS A 68 9.82 -5.65 -25.86
C HIS A 68 9.34 -6.01 -27.27
N PRO A 69 10.25 -6.41 -28.19
CA PRO A 69 9.86 -6.73 -29.56
C PRO A 69 8.72 -7.76 -29.63
N GLY A 70 7.61 -7.37 -30.27
CA GLY A 70 6.41 -8.19 -30.40
C GLY A 70 5.34 -7.98 -29.34
N GLN A 71 5.59 -7.16 -28.31
CA GLN A 71 4.62 -6.88 -27.24
C GLN A 71 3.86 -5.56 -27.41
N ASN A 72 4.27 -4.72 -28.38
CA ASN A 72 3.67 -3.42 -28.68
C ASN A 72 3.56 -2.49 -27.44
N ASP A 73 4.55 -2.56 -26.57
CA ASP A 73 4.68 -1.73 -25.38
C ASP A 73 5.72 -0.62 -25.57
N THR A 74 5.68 0.39 -24.73
CA THR A 74 6.66 1.48 -24.71
C THR A 74 6.92 1.85 -23.26
N VAL A 75 7.95 1.25 -22.68
CA VAL A 75 8.31 1.39 -21.27
C VAL A 75 9.30 2.52 -21.10
N HIS A 76 9.03 3.40 -20.15
CA HIS A 76 9.94 4.45 -19.73
C HIS A 76 10.49 4.13 -18.35
N VAL A 77 11.81 4.17 -18.22
CA VAL A 77 12.53 4.08 -16.95
C VAL A 77 13.26 5.38 -16.75
N GLU A 78 12.91 6.10 -15.69
CA GLU A 78 13.49 7.37 -15.31
C GLU A 78 14.36 7.20 -14.08
N THR A 79 15.60 7.65 -14.15
CA THR A 79 16.60 7.49 -13.09
C THR A 79 17.29 8.82 -12.82
N TRP A 80 17.25 9.27 -11.57
CA TRP A 80 17.94 10.47 -11.11
C TRP A 80 19.24 10.08 -10.42
N LEU A 81 20.37 10.50 -10.99
CA LEU A 81 21.72 10.22 -10.50
C LEU A 81 22.28 11.47 -9.85
N PRO A 82 22.41 11.52 -8.51
CA PRO A 82 22.94 12.70 -7.83
C PRO A 82 24.41 12.95 -8.22
N ILE A 83 24.75 14.21 -8.44
CA ILE A 83 26.10 14.62 -8.88
C ILE A 83 27.00 14.89 -7.68
N ASP A 84 26.49 15.68 -6.71
CA ASP A 84 27.31 16.24 -5.64
C ASP A 84 27.18 15.49 -4.31
N ASN A 85 26.07 14.79 -4.10
CA ASN A 85 25.70 14.17 -2.82
C ASN A 85 25.46 12.65 -2.92
N PHE A 86 25.99 11.98 -3.95
CA PHE A 86 25.77 10.54 -4.10
C PHE A 86 26.34 9.75 -2.91
N ASN A 87 25.45 9.03 -2.24
CA ASN A 87 25.75 8.31 -1.01
C ASN A 87 26.11 6.83 -1.25
N GLY A 88 26.22 6.40 -2.51
CA GLY A 88 26.55 5.02 -2.90
C GLY A 88 25.34 4.07 -3.00
N ARG A 89 24.10 4.56 -2.85
CA ARG A 89 22.90 3.73 -2.74
C ARG A 89 21.91 4.00 -3.86
N LEU A 90 21.17 2.94 -4.23
CA LEU A 90 20.05 3.00 -5.17
C LEU A 90 18.75 2.78 -4.42
N GLN A 91 17.73 3.57 -4.72
CA GLN A 91 16.37 3.42 -4.23
C GLN A 91 15.39 3.40 -5.40
N SER A 92 14.66 2.31 -5.57
CA SER A 92 13.60 2.23 -6.58
C SER A 92 12.25 2.59 -5.97
N ILE A 93 11.46 3.36 -6.70
CA ILE A 93 10.12 3.81 -6.29
C ILE A 93 9.06 3.02 -7.06
N GLY A 94 8.11 2.46 -6.31
CA GLY A 94 6.97 1.70 -6.83
C GLY A 94 5.76 2.57 -7.16
N GLY A 95 4.73 1.94 -7.71
CA GLY A 95 3.45 2.57 -8.04
C GLY A 95 2.42 2.51 -6.92
N GLY A 96 1.15 2.71 -7.27
CA GLY A 96 -0.01 2.61 -6.39
C GLY A 96 -1.30 2.53 -7.20
N GLY A 97 -2.33 1.84 -6.69
CA GLY A 97 -3.54 1.57 -7.48
C GLY A 97 -3.20 0.91 -8.81
N TRP A 98 -3.71 1.44 -9.92
CA TRP A 98 -3.45 0.95 -11.29
C TRP A 98 -2.32 1.68 -12.03
N VAL A 99 -1.49 2.45 -11.33
CA VAL A 99 -0.34 3.15 -11.94
C VAL A 99 0.99 2.64 -11.41
N ALA A 100 2.00 2.66 -12.26
CA ALA A 100 3.38 2.35 -11.89
C ALA A 100 4.10 3.57 -11.28
N GLY A 101 5.41 3.45 -11.01
CA GLY A 101 6.16 4.40 -10.20
C GLY A 101 6.36 5.81 -10.77
N ARG A 102 6.11 6.04 -12.07
CA ARG A 102 6.17 7.38 -12.69
C ARG A 102 4.82 8.10 -12.60
N TYR A 103 4.49 8.58 -11.41
CA TYR A 103 3.26 9.32 -11.09
C TYR A 103 3.53 10.35 -9.97
N PRO A 104 2.64 11.32 -9.68
CA PRO A 104 3.00 12.46 -8.82
C PRO A 104 3.48 12.10 -7.39
N PRO A 105 2.83 11.19 -6.64
CA PRO A 105 3.41 10.66 -5.39
C PRO A 105 4.75 9.94 -5.56
N GLY A 106 4.93 9.18 -6.65
CA GLY A 106 6.21 8.53 -6.96
C GLY A 106 7.34 9.54 -7.16
N TYR A 107 7.07 10.66 -7.86
CA TYR A 107 8.02 11.76 -7.99
C TYR A 107 8.32 12.42 -6.64
N ALA A 108 7.33 12.61 -5.76
CA ALA A 108 7.60 13.12 -4.42
C ALA A 108 8.55 12.20 -3.62
N ALA A 109 8.41 10.89 -3.75
CA ALA A 109 9.33 9.92 -3.13
C ALA A 109 10.72 9.93 -3.79
N MET A 110 10.81 10.05 -5.13
CA MET A 110 12.09 10.24 -5.82
C MET A 110 12.81 11.52 -5.35
N SER A 111 12.06 12.60 -5.12
CA SER A 111 12.59 13.86 -4.57
C SER A 111 13.13 13.70 -3.15
N GLY A 112 12.49 12.89 -2.30
CA GLY A 112 13.01 12.54 -0.99
C GLY A 112 14.33 11.75 -1.10
N ALA A 113 14.34 10.74 -1.97
CA ALA A 113 15.51 9.88 -2.19
C ALA A 113 16.72 10.66 -2.71
N ILE A 114 16.55 11.53 -3.70
CA ILE A 114 17.65 12.35 -4.23
C ILE A 114 18.15 13.37 -3.20
N GLY A 115 17.27 13.90 -2.34
CA GLY A 115 17.62 14.77 -1.22
C GLY A 115 18.51 14.07 -0.18
N GLU A 116 18.24 12.79 0.09
CA GLU A 116 19.09 11.95 0.95
C GLU A 116 20.35 11.40 0.25
N GLY A 117 20.55 11.74 -1.02
CA GLY A 117 21.73 11.37 -1.81
C GLY A 117 21.67 10.00 -2.49
N TYR A 118 20.49 9.36 -2.55
CA TYR A 118 20.31 8.11 -3.31
C TYR A 118 20.26 8.40 -4.81
N ALA A 119 20.86 7.52 -5.61
CA ALA A 119 20.37 7.35 -6.96
C ALA A 119 18.95 6.79 -6.88
N THR A 120 18.00 7.35 -7.61
CA THR A 120 16.60 6.93 -7.54
C THR A 120 16.03 6.62 -8.90
N SER A 121 15.15 5.62 -9.00
CA SER A 121 14.61 5.15 -10.27
C SER A 121 13.14 4.77 -10.16
N ALA A 122 12.37 5.08 -11.20
CA ALA A 122 10.97 4.70 -11.35
C ALA A 122 10.66 4.32 -12.81
N THR A 123 9.63 3.52 -13.01
CA THR A 123 9.12 3.17 -14.35
C THR A 123 7.63 3.41 -14.46
N ASP A 124 7.15 3.71 -15.66
CA ASP A 124 5.71 3.69 -15.96
C ASP A 124 5.20 2.30 -16.34
N ALA A 125 6.07 1.29 -16.37
CA ALA A 125 5.76 -0.08 -16.82
C ALA A 125 5.10 -0.15 -18.22
N GLY A 126 5.28 0.89 -19.04
CA GLY A 126 4.64 0.99 -20.35
C GLY A 126 3.14 1.29 -20.33
N LEU A 127 2.59 1.64 -19.16
CA LEU A 127 1.16 1.95 -18.95
C LEU A 127 0.79 3.38 -19.37
N GLN A 128 1.79 4.19 -19.73
CA GLN A 128 1.70 5.63 -19.93
C GLN A 128 1.30 6.39 -18.65
N LEU A 129 1.62 7.67 -18.58
CA LEU A 129 1.23 8.51 -17.43
C LEU A 129 -0.29 8.73 -17.44
N GLN A 130 -0.99 8.12 -16.47
CA GLN A 130 -2.43 8.24 -16.30
C GLN A 130 -2.75 9.12 -15.08
N MET A 131 -3.40 10.25 -15.32
CA MET A 131 -3.80 11.20 -14.28
C MET A 131 -5.09 10.79 -13.54
N ASP A 132 -5.88 9.91 -14.14
CA ASP A 132 -7.12 9.34 -13.61
C ASP A 132 -6.88 8.05 -12.80
N TYR A 133 -5.64 7.54 -12.78
CA TYR A 133 -5.23 6.33 -12.05
C TYR A 133 -6.04 5.08 -12.42
N ALA A 134 -6.61 5.05 -13.63
CA ALA A 134 -7.54 4.02 -14.07
C ALA A 134 -7.01 3.29 -15.32
N PRO A 135 -7.12 1.96 -15.42
CA PRO A 135 -6.40 1.20 -16.42
C PRO A 135 -7.04 1.22 -17.81
N ASP A 136 -8.09 2.02 -18.02
CA ASP A 136 -8.94 2.07 -19.22
C ASP A 136 -8.16 2.15 -20.53
N SER A 137 -7.06 2.91 -20.57
CA SER A 137 -6.27 3.09 -21.79
C SER A 137 -5.18 2.04 -22.04
N TRP A 138 -4.94 1.10 -21.11
CA TRP A 138 -3.93 0.05 -21.29
C TRP A 138 -4.41 -1.37 -21.00
N ALA A 139 -5.54 -1.56 -20.31
CA ALA A 139 -5.98 -2.88 -19.85
C ALA A 139 -6.40 -3.81 -20.99
N LEU A 140 -6.92 -3.27 -22.10
CA LEU A 140 -7.37 -4.02 -23.28
C LEU A 140 -6.57 -3.63 -24.52
N THR A 141 -6.21 -4.62 -25.34
CA THR A 141 -5.71 -4.38 -26.71
C THR A 141 -6.85 -4.10 -27.68
N SER A 142 -7.99 -4.77 -27.45
CA SER A 142 -9.30 -4.54 -28.05
C SER A 142 -10.36 -5.17 -27.15
N GLU A 143 -11.65 -4.89 -27.38
CA GLU A 143 -12.74 -5.59 -26.69
C GLU A 143 -12.55 -7.11 -26.75
N GLY A 144 -12.78 -7.79 -25.62
CA GLY A 144 -12.57 -9.23 -25.45
C GLY A 144 -11.11 -9.68 -25.37
N ASN A 145 -10.13 -8.76 -25.43
CA ASN A 145 -8.71 -9.09 -25.52
C ASN A 145 -7.87 -8.30 -24.49
N PRO A 146 -7.72 -8.81 -23.25
CA PRO A 146 -6.87 -8.21 -22.23
C PRO A 146 -5.42 -8.07 -22.71
N SER A 147 -4.80 -6.93 -22.41
CA SER A 147 -3.39 -6.66 -22.69
C SER A 147 -2.48 -7.39 -21.70
N LEU A 148 -2.23 -8.67 -21.94
CA LEU A 148 -1.42 -9.49 -21.04
C LEU A 148 0.02 -8.99 -20.90
N SER A 149 0.61 -8.42 -21.96
CA SER A 149 1.96 -7.86 -21.90
C SER A 149 2.04 -6.64 -20.97
N LEU A 150 1.08 -5.71 -21.06
CA LEU A 150 1.06 -4.53 -20.19
C LEU A 150 0.66 -4.91 -18.75
N LEU A 151 -0.25 -5.89 -18.59
CA LEU A 151 -0.51 -6.46 -17.26
C LEU A 151 0.75 -7.10 -16.67
N GLN A 152 1.55 -7.83 -17.46
CA GLN A 152 2.82 -8.41 -17.00
C GLN A 152 3.86 -7.34 -16.66
N ASN A 153 3.92 -6.25 -17.42
CA ASN A 153 4.79 -5.14 -17.10
C ASN A 153 4.39 -4.46 -15.77
N PHE A 154 3.08 -4.27 -15.55
CA PHE A 154 2.53 -3.75 -14.29
C PHE A 154 2.76 -4.71 -13.13
N ALA A 155 2.50 -6.00 -13.36
CA ALA A 155 2.57 -7.08 -12.40
C ALA A 155 4.02 -7.58 -12.22
N ALA A 156 4.88 -6.72 -11.70
CA ALA A 156 6.18 -7.16 -11.17
C ALA A 156 6.01 -7.56 -9.70
N ILE A 157 5.47 -8.75 -9.49
CA ILE A 157 5.38 -9.43 -8.19
C ILE A 157 4.84 -8.49 -7.07
N SER A 158 3.53 -8.18 -7.06
CA SER A 158 2.73 -7.74 -5.87
C SER A 158 1.33 -8.42 -5.75
N LEU A 159 0.71 -8.32 -4.57
CA LEU A 159 -0.34 -9.16 -3.93
C LEU A 159 -1.50 -9.75 -4.78
N GLY A 160 -1.96 -10.93 -4.32
CA GLY A 160 -3.00 -11.84 -4.82
C GLY A 160 -4.12 -11.31 -5.72
N ASP A 161 -4.44 -12.10 -6.75
CA ASP A 161 -5.70 -12.17 -7.49
C ASP A 161 -6.96 -12.01 -6.58
N GLN A 162 -6.97 -12.69 -5.44
CA GLN A 162 -8.04 -12.63 -4.43
C GLN A 162 -8.25 -11.23 -3.80
N LEU A 163 -7.23 -10.38 -3.77
CA LEU A 163 -7.35 -9.01 -3.24
C LEU A 163 -8.39 -8.24 -4.05
N PHE A 164 -8.28 -8.24 -5.38
CA PHE A 164 -9.16 -7.46 -6.24
C PHE A 164 -10.62 -7.89 -6.04
N MET A 165 -10.88 -9.20 -6.06
CA MET A 165 -12.23 -9.72 -5.82
C MET A 165 -12.75 -9.34 -4.43
N SER A 166 -11.92 -9.41 -3.39
CA SER A 166 -12.33 -9.02 -2.02
C SER A 166 -12.65 -7.53 -1.89
N THR A 167 -11.93 -6.64 -2.59
CA THR A 167 -12.21 -5.20 -2.52
C THR A 167 -13.57 -4.83 -3.11
N PHE A 168 -14.12 -5.66 -4.01
CA PHE A 168 -15.43 -5.41 -4.61
C PHE A 168 -16.59 -5.97 -3.77
N TRP A 169 -16.31 -6.93 -2.89
CA TRP A 169 -17.33 -7.66 -2.13
C TRP A 169 -18.37 -6.79 -1.41
N PRO A 170 -18.02 -5.72 -0.67
CA PRO A 170 -19.03 -4.93 0.03
C PRO A 170 -20.04 -4.27 -0.92
N GLN A 171 -19.63 -3.95 -2.14
CA GLN A 171 -20.49 -3.35 -3.17
C GLN A 171 -21.48 -4.39 -3.73
N LEU A 172 -21.06 -5.64 -3.85
CA LEU A 172 -21.96 -6.76 -4.19
C LEU A 172 -23.02 -6.95 -3.10
N ILE A 173 -22.63 -6.97 -1.82
CA ILE A 173 -23.58 -7.15 -0.71
C ILE A 173 -24.64 -6.05 -0.70
N MET A 174 -24.23 -4.78 -0.86
CA MET A 174 -25.17 -3.66 -0.94
C MET A 174 -26.18 -3.83 -2.08
N GLN A 175 -25.75 -4.37 -3.24
CA GLN A 175 -26.66 -4.68 -4.34
C GLN A 175 -27.59 -5.86 -4.06
N GLU A 176 -27.09 -6.93 -3.45
CA GLU A 176 -27.89 -8.11 -3.11
C GLU A 176 -29.01 -7.77 -2.12
N LEU A 177 -28.71 -6.89 -1.16
CA LEU A 177 -29.65 -6.44 -0.15
C LEU A 177 -30.56 -5.30 -0.61
N ASP A 178 -30.29 -4.69 -1.78
CA ASP A 178 -30.90 -3.42 -2.23
C ASP A 178 -30.86 -2.35 -1.13
N TYR A 179 -29.75 -2.30 -0.40
CA TYR A 179 -29.53 -1.38 0.71
C TYR A 179 -28.17 -0.74 0.61
N PHE A 180 -28.18 0.59 0.48
CA PHE A 180 -27.00 1.43 0.36
C PHE A 180 -26.91 2.30 1.62
N PRO A 181 -26.07 1.91 2.60
CA PRO A 181 -26.00 2.59 3.88
C PRO A 181 -25.55 4.04 3.69
N TYR A 182 -26.04 4.93 4.54
CA TYR A 182 -25.52 6.28 4.57
C TYR A 182 -24.08 6.29 5.11
N PRO A 183 -23.18 7.17 4.64
CA PRO A 183 -21.81 7.25 5.18
C PRO A 183 -21.74 7.45 6.70
N CYS A 184 -22.77 8.04 7.31
CA CYS A 184 -22.84 8.21 8.76
C CYS A 184 -23.13 6.92 9.52
N GLU A 185 -23.81 5.94 8.93
CA GLU A 185 -24.10 4.65 9.56
C GLU A 185 -22.81 3.86 9.77
N MET A 186 -21.97 3.78 8.73
CA MET A 186 -20.64 3.15 8.81
C MET A 186 -19.72 3.88 9.81
N LYS A 187 -19.80 5.21 9.88
CA LYS A 187 -19.05 6.00 10.88
C LYS A 187 -19.53 5.71 12.31
N ALA A 188 -20.84 5.52 12.51
CA ALA A 188 -21.38 5.23 13.83
C ALA A 188 -20.94 3.85 14.33
N ILE A 189 -20.95 2.83 13.46
CA ILE A 189 -20.40 1.50 13.78
C ILE A 189 -18.92 1.59 14.16
N LEU A 190 -18.12 2.36 13.42
CA LEU A 190 -16.72 2.57 13.76
C LEU A 190 -16.55 3.22 15.14
N VAL A 191 -17.40 4.19 15.49
CA VAL A 191 -17.39 4.82 16.82
C VAL A 191 -17.72 3.81 17.90
N GLU A 192 -18.75 2.98 17.73
CA GLU A 192 -19.10 1.94 18.70
C GLU A 192 -18.01 0.87 18.84
N ALA A 193 -17.39 0.47 17.74
CA ALA A 193 -16.25 -0.44 17.76
C ALA A 193 -15.08 0.13 18.57
N ILE A 194 -14.78 1.42 18.40
CA ILE A 194 -13.75 2.11 19.19
C ILE A 194 -14.17 2.15 20.67
N GLU A 195 -15.41 2.56 20.99
CA GLU A 195 -15.91 2.58 22.37
C GLU A 195 -15.81 1.22 23.06
N ALA A 196 -16.06 0.13 22.34
CA ALA A 196 -15.99 -1.23 22.86
C ALA A 196 -14.55 -1.74 23.04
N CYS A 197 -13.62 -1.32 22.19
CA CYS A 197 -12.34 -2.02 22.03
C CYS A 197 -11.07 -1.22 22.29
N ASP A 198 -11.14 0.12 22.36
CA ASP A 198 -10.00 1.01 22.62
C ASP A 198 -9.24 0.59 23.88
N ALA A 199 -9.95 0.41 24.99
CA ALA A 199 -9.36 0.07 26.30
C ALA A 199 -8.65 -1.31 26.37
N LEU A 200 -8.77 -2.17 25.35
CA LEU A 200 -8.27 -3.55 25.38
C LEU A 200 -6.75 -3.67 25.24
N ASP A 201 -6.05 -2.57 24.93
CA ASP A 201 -4.59 -2.47 24.98
C ASP A 201 -4.07 -1.78 26.26
N GLY A 202 -4.99 -1.36 27.15
CA GLY A 202 -4.70 -0.66 28.40
C GLY A 202 -4.65 0.86 28.30
N ILE A 203 -4.93 1.46 27.14
CA ILE A 203 -5.02 2.90 26.89
C ILE A 203 -6.39 3.24 26.31
N ILE A 204 -6.87 4.46 26.57
CA ILE A 204 -8.05 5.01 25.88
C ILE A 204 -7.57 6.24 25.11
N ASP A 205 -7.27 6.06 23.83
CA ASP A 205 -6.77 7.12 22.95
C ASP A 205 -7.53 7.17 21.60
N GLY A 206 -8.59 6.38 21.49
CA GLY A 206 -9.42 6.23 20.30
C GLY A 206 -8.77 5.38 19.21
N ILE A 207 -7.78 4.54 19.55
CA ILE A 207 -7.06 3.62 18.66
C ILE A 207 -7.20 2.19 19.18
N ILE A 208 -7.82 1.32 18.38
CA ILE A 208 -7.83 -0.11 18.67
C ILE A 208 -6.45 -0.70 18.31
N SER A 209 -5.55 -0.87 19.29
CA SER A 209 -4.23 -1.49 19.08
C SER A 209 -4.19 -2.99 19.35
N ASN A 210 -5.22 -3.53 20.01
CA ASN A 210 -5.36 -4.96 20.29
C ASN A 210 -6.63 -5.54 19.64
N GLU A 211 -6.68 -5.53 18.32
CA GLU A 211 -7.82 -5.99 17.54
C GLU A 211 -8.20 -7.47 17.77
N ASP A 212 -7.25 -8.32 18.16
CA ASP A 212 -7.51 -9.75 18.39
C ASP A 212 -8.28 -10.01 19.71
N ALA A 213 -8.28 -9.06 20.65
CA ALA A 213 -9.07 -9.15 21.88
C ALA A 213 -10.47 -8.54 21.74
N CYS A 214 -10.73 -7.82 20.65
CA CYS A 214 -11.98 -7.11 20.40
C CYS A 214 -13.05 -8.05 19.85
N ASP A 215 -14.10 -8.30 20.63
CA ASP A 215 -15.23 -9.16 20.26
C ASP A 215 -16.45 -8.40 19.71
N PHE A 216 -16.41 -7.06 19.69
CA PHE A 216 -17.48 -6.15 19.22
C PHE A 216 -18.21 -6.69 17.99
N ASP A 217 -19.51 -6.94 18.07
CA ASP A 217 -20.31 -7.39 16.92
C ASP A 217 -21.06 -6.21 16.29
N PRO A 218 -20.81 -5.87 15.00
CA PRO A 218 -21.51 -4.78 14.34
C PRO A 218 -23.02 -5.05 14.14
N THR A 219 -23.50 -6.29 14.31
CA THR A 219 -24.93 -6.63 14.22
C THR A 219 -25.71 -6.29 15.50
N ASP A 220 -25.02 -6.10 16.63
CA ASP A 220 -25.60 -5.61 17.89
C ASP A 220 -25.77 -4.07 17.90
N TYR A 221 -25.54 -3.42 16.75
CA TYR A 221 -25.71 -1.98 16.58
C TYR A 221 -27.17 -1.60 16.81
N HIS A 222 -27.41 -0.84 17.88
CA HIS A 222 -28.76 -0.45 18.31
C HIS A 222 -28.92 1.06 18.53
N ARG A 223 -27.89 1.89 18.32
CA ARG A 223 -27.99 3.34 18.58
C ARG A 223 -28.28 4.14 17.33
N GLY A 224 -29.46 4.75 17.32
CA GLY A 224 -29.88 5.75 16.35
C GLY A 224 -28.98 6.99 16.32
N GLY A 225 -28.89 7.57 15.13
CA GLY A 225 -28.22 8.84 14.86
C GLY A 225 -28.31 9.21 13.38
N CYS A 226 -28.22 8.21 12.51
CA CYS A 226 -28.82 8.22 11.18
C CYS A 226 -30.11 7.36 11.22
N GLN A 227 -31.00 7.49 10.23
CA GLN A 227 -32.34 6.86 10.23
C GLN A 227 -32.32 5.39 10.67
N ASP A 228 -33.45 4.86 11.21
CA ASP A 228 -33.62 3.47 11.66
C ASP A 228 -32.87 2.47 10.77
N SER A 229 -31.63 2.16 11.15
CA SER A 229 -30.70 1.42 10.31
C SER A 229 -30.83 -0.07 10.62
N GLN A 230 -31.01 -0.88 9.57
CA GLN A 230 -30.90 -2.33 9.63
C GLN A 230 -29.55 -2.67 8.99
N ILE A 231 -28.53 -2.96 9.79
CA ILE A 231 -27.19 -3.27 9.28
C ILE A 231 -26.88 -4.73 9.58
N ASP A 232 -26.97 -5.58 8.55
CA ASP A 232 -26.41 -6.93 8.56
C ASP A 232 -25.00 -6.88 7.96
N LEU A 233 -23.97 -6.82 8.81
CA LEU A 233 -22.55 -6.82 8.39
C LEU A 233 -21.97 -8.23 8.43
N VAL A 234 -21.61 -8.79 7.28
CA VAL A 234 -20.97 -10.11 7.17
C VAL A 234 -19.44 -9.98 7.40
N ARG A 235 -18.90 -10.65 8.45
CA ARG A 235 -17.53 -10.46 8.97
C ARG A 235 -16.40 -11.25 8.26
N SER A 236 -16.68 -12.22 7.39
CA SER A 236 -15.61 -13.01 6.72
C SER A 236 -16.07 -13.68 5.43
N GLU A 237 -15.21 -13.69 4.41
CA GLU A 237 -15.55 -14.12 3.06
C GLU A 237 -15.16 -15.58 2.77
N TYR A 238 -16.18 -16.34 2.35
CA TYR A 238 -16.02 -17.71 1.86
C TYR A 238 -16.77 -17.89 0.55
N TYR A 239 -16.10 -18.42 -0.47
CA TYR A 239 -16.66 -18.86 -1.75
C TYR A 239 -16.90 -20.38 -1.72
N TYR A 240 -18.14 -20.87 -1.79
CA TYR A 240 -18.47 -22.30 -1.61
C TYR A 240 -17.76 -22.95 -0.39
N GLY A 241 -17.62 -22.20 0.71
CA GLY A 241 -16.90 -22.66 1.91
C GLY A 241 -15.36 -22.61 1.82
N LYS A 242 -14.79 -22.02 0.76
CA LYS A 242 -13.35 -21.75 0.60
C LYS A 242 -13.04 -20.30 0.94
N PHE A 243 -12.03 -20.09 1.75
CA PHE A 243 -11.51 -18.76 2.08
C PHE A 243 -11.13 -17.98 0.81
N ILE A 244 -11.69 -16.78 0.65
CA ILE A 244 -11.34 -15.86 -0.45
C ILE A 244 -10.22 -14.94 0.03
N TRP A 245 -10.52 -14.09 1.00
CA TRP A 245 -9.58 -13.14 1.56
C TRP A 245 -10.00 -12.74 2.97
N TYR A 246 -9.08 -12.09 3.70
CA TYR A 246 -9.42 -11.52 4.99
C TYR A 246 -10.24 -10.25 4.79
N GLY A 247 -11.32 -10.09 5.56
CA GLY A 247 -12.02 -8.81 5.64
C GLY A 247 -11.21 -7.77 6.44
N PRO A 248 -11.58 -6.47 6.33
CA PRO A 248 -10.98 -5.41 7.14
C PRO A 248 -11.04 -5.69 8.65
N ASN A 249 -10.10 -5.12 9.39
CA ASN A 249 -10.07 -5.26 10.85
C ASN A 249 -11.13 -4.41 11.54
N THR A 250 -11.48 -4.80 12.77
CA THR A 250 -12.23 -3.93 13.69
C THR A 250 -11.42 -2.66 13.92
N GLY A 251 -11.97 -1.50 13.55
CA GLY A 251 -11.27 -0.20 13.56
C GLY A 251 -10.98 0.37 12.16
N ALA A 252 -11.11 -0.42 11.11
CA ALA A 252 -10.99 0.08 9.74
C ALA A 252 -12.17 0.99 9.35
N GLN A 253 -11.88 2.09 8.66
CA GLN A 253 -12.90 3.02 8.17
C GLN A 253 -13.53 2.50 6.86
N LEU A 254 -14.73 1.94 6.92
CA LEU A 254 -15.36 1.33 5.73
C LEU A 254 -16.05 2.32 4.78
N SER A 255 -16.36 3.52 5.26
CA SER A 255 -16.89 4.63 4.43
C SER A 255 -15.81 5.60 4.00
N GLY A 256 -16.09 6.45 3.02
CA GLY A 256 -15.19 7.49 2.53
C GLY A 256 -15.90 8.39 1.53
N GLN A 257 -15.24 9.47 1.12
CA GLN A 257 -15.76 10.40 0.11
C GLN A 257 -14.75 10.71 -1.01
N SER A 258 -13.53 10.16 -0.93
CA SER A 258 -12.47 10.47 -1.88
C SER A 258 -11.71 9.22 -2.31
N LEU A 259 -11.59 9.04 -3.63
CA LEU A 259 -10.69 8.06 -4.24
C LEU A 259 -9.24 8.58 -4.32
N GLN A 260 -8.99 9.84 -3.97
CA GLN A 260 -7.74 10.54 -4.29
C GLN A 260 -6.70 10.46 -3.17
N LEU A 261 -7.09 10.06 -1.96
CA LEU A 261 -6.19 10.02 -0.81
C LEU A 261 -6.42 8.75 -0.01
N THR A 262 -5.32 8.15 0.43
CA THR A 262 -5.32 6.91 1.20
C THR A 262 -6.04 7.02 2.56
N SER A 263 -6.38 8.23 2.99
CA SER A 263 -7.02 8.53 4.27
C SER A 263 -8.55 8.64 4.24
N ASP A 264 -9.21 8.72 3.08
CA ASP A 264 -10.67 8.93 2.99
C ASP A 264 -11.36 8.06 1.93
N ILE A 265 -10.85 6.84 1.80
CA ILE A 265 -11.38 5.76 0.96
C ILE A 265 -11.80 4.60 1.85
N GLY A 266 -12.81 3.82 1.46
CA GLY A 266 -13.22 2.59 2.14
C GLY A 266 -13.95 1.63 1.20
N LEU A 267 -14.07 0.36 1.57
CA LEU A 267 -14.67 -0.65 0.69
C LEU A 267 -16.20 -0.57 0.59
N ALA A 268 -16.88 -0.01 1.61
CA ALA A 268 -18.34 0.14 1.68
C ALA A 268 -18.80 1.59 1.43
N MET A 269 -18.14 2.29 0.50
CA MET A 269 -18.49 3.66 0.13
C MET A 269 -19.82 3.74 -0.64
N THR A 270 -20.53 4.86 -0.42
CA THR A 270 -21.77 5.22 -1.11
C THR A 270 -21.80 6.72 -1.42
N THR A 271 -22.44 7.12 -2.52
CA THR A 271 -22.73 8.52 -2.83
C THR A 271 -24.22 8.81 -2.62
N CYS A 272 -24.54 9.81 -1.81
CA CYS A 272 -25.93 10.16 -1.47
C CYS A 272 -26.33 11.50 -2.08
N THR A 273 -27.41 11.50 -2.88
CA THR A 273 -28.03 12.71 -3.44
C THR A 273 -29.48 12.78 -3.00
N SER A 274 -29.89 13.89 -2.37
CA SER A 274 -31.28 14.11 -1.94
C SER A 274 -31.87 12.99 -1.06
N GLY A 275 -31.06 12.40 -0.17
CA GLY A 275 -31.50 11.31 0.70
C GLY A 275 -31.64 9.95 0.00
N ILE A 276 -31.04 9.79 -1.18
CA ILE A 276 -30.94 8.50 -1.87
C ILE A 276 -29.47 8.21 -2.05
N CYS A 277 -29.00 7.12 -1.42
CA CYS A 277 -27.63 6.63 -1.53
C CYS A 277 -27.53 5.58 -2.64
N LYS A 278 -26.36 5.53 -3.27
CA LYS A 278 -26.00 4.56 -4.31
C LYS A 278 -24.57 4.07 -4.08
N GLU A 279 -24.26 2.93 -4.67
CA GLU A 279 -22.94 2.33 -4.72
C GLU A 279 -21.86 3.31 -5.21
N ALA A 280 -20.66 3.19 -4.67
CA ALA A 280 -19.49 3.97 -5.05
C ALA A 280 -18.22 3.13 -4.84
N PRO A 281 -17.95 2.14 -5.72
CA PRO A 281 -16.83 1.21 -5.55
C PRO A 281 -15.47 1.93 -5.57
N ALA A 282 -14.47 1.29 -4.95
CA ALA A 282 -13.14 1.86 -4.73
C ALA A 282 -12.23 1.91 -5.97
N GLY A 283 -12.64 1.40 -7.13
CA GLY A 283 -11.82 1.43 -8.34
C GLY A 283 -10.92 0.21 -8.54
N LEU A 284 -10.90 -0.75 -7.62
CA LEU A 284 -9.98 -1.90 -7.65
C LEU A 284 -10.68 -3.14 -8.23
N GLY A 285 -11.54 -3.78 -7.45
CA GLY A 285 -12.15 -5.05 -7.86
C GLY A 285 -13.13 -4.95 -9.03
N GLU A 286 -13.94 -3.90 -9.13
CA GLU A 286 -14.87 -3.74 -10.24
C GLU A 286 -14.15 -3.49 -11.56
N VAL A 287 -13.05 -2.74 -11.51
CA VAL A 287 -12.17 -2.48 -12.65
C VAL A 287 -11.45 -3.76 -13.06
N TRP A 288 -11.04 -4.57 -12.08
CA TRP A 288 -10.44 -5.88 -12.33
C TRP A 288 -11.40 -6.81 -13.09
N ILE A 289 -12.63 -6.95 -12.61
CA ILE A 289 -13.66 -7.79 -13.25
C ILE A 289 -13.93 -7.28 -14.67
N LYS A 290 -14.15 -5.97 -14.83
CA LYS A 290 -14.43 -5.33 -16.12
C LYS A 290 -13.37 -5.64 -17.18
N TYR A 291 -12.10 -5.49 -16.84
CA TYR A 291 -11.03 -5.52 -17.85
C TYR A 291 -10.31 -6.87 -18.00
N TRP A 292 -10.25 -7.69 -16.97
CA TRP A 292 -9.50 -8.96 -17.02
C TRP A 292 -10.39 -10.20 -16.94
N ILE A 293 -11.53 -10.12 -16.25
CA ILE A 293 -12.45 -11.26 -16.20
C ILE A 293 -13.40 -11.24 -17.39
N GLU A 294 -14.11 -10.12 -17.56
CA GLU A 294 -15.11 -9.91 -18.62
C GLU A 294 -14.50 -9.38 -19.92
N ALA A 295 -13.35 -8.70 -19.82
CA ALA A 295 -12.66 -8.07 -20.93
C ALA A 295 -13.57 -7.15 -21.78
N ASN A 296 -14.53 -6.48 -21.14
CA ASN A 296 -15.56 -5.71 -21.80
C ASN A 296 -15.63 -4.30 -21.16
N PRO A 297 -15.25 -3.23 -21.89
CA PRO A 297 -15.21 -1.87 -21.36
C PRO A 297 -16.61 -1.29 -21.06
N ASP A 298 -17.68 -1.91 -21.57
CA ASP A 298 -19.07 -1.54 -21.31
C ASP A 298 -19.71 -2.41 -20.23
N TRP A 299 -19.00 -3.43 -19.72
CA TRP A 299 -19.52 -4.27 -18.65
C TRP A 299 -19.83 -3.44 -17.41
N SER A 300 -20.97 -3.75 -16.82
CA SER A 300 -21.42 -3.14 -15.57
C SER A 300 -21.75 -4.23 -14.58
N TYR A 301 -21.23 -4.08 -13.37
CA TYR A 301 -21.58 -4.94 -12.25
C TYR A 301 -23.04 -4.75 -11.79
N LYS A 302 -23.78 -3.77 -12.33
CA LYS A 302 -25.19 -3.56 -12.01
C LYS A 302 -25.98 -4.80 -12.40
N ASN A 303 -26.61 -5.43 -11.40
CA ASN A 303 -27.36 -6.70 -11.46
C ASN A 303 -26.50 -7.98 -11.34
N MET A 304 -25.22 -7.86 -11.03
CA MET A 304 -24.41 -9.02 -10.70
C MET A 304 -24.92 -9.62 -9.37
N ARG A 305 -25.06 -10.94 -9.33
CA ARG A 305 -25.45 -11.69 -8.13
C ARG A 305 -24.28 -12.51 -7.60
N ARG A 306 -24.42 -12.97 -6.37
CA ARG A 306 -23.54 -13.94 -5.69
C ARG A 306 -22.92 -14.96 -6.62
N GLU A 307 -23.76 -15.69 -7.35
CA GLU A 307 -23.32 -16.81 -8.17
C GLU A 307 -22.41 -16.37 -9.32
N ALA A 308 -22.60 -15.17 -9.86
CA ALA A 308 -21.74 -14.61 -10.90
C ALA A 308 -20.39 -14.16 -10.34
N PHE A 309 -20.39 -13.44 -9.20
CA PHE A 309 -19.16 -13.07 -8.49
C PHE A 309 -18.31 -14.29 -8.14
N ASP A 310 -18.99 -15.34 -7.70
CA ASP A 310 -18.45 -16.63 -7.39
C ASP A 310 -17.71 -17.24 -8.60
N VAL A 311 -18.32 -17.21 -9.79
CA VAL A 311 -17.65 -17.65 -11.02
C VAL A 311 -16.45 -16.75 -11.33
N HIS A 312 -16.61 -15.43 -11.24
CA HIS A 312 -15.52 -14.47 -11.51
C HIS A 312 -14.31 -14.68 -10.60
N ALA A 313 -14.52 -14.91 -9.30
CA ALA A 313 -13.45 -15.15 -8.33
C ALA A 313 -12.72 -16.47 -8.62
N HIS A 314 -13.42 -17.48 -9.14
CA HIS A 314 -12.78 -18.70 -9.60
C HIS A 314 -11.93 -18.47 -10.85
N GLU A 315 -12.47 -17.75 -11.84
CA GLU A 315 -11.78 -17.44 -13.09
C GLU A 315 -10.54 -16.60 -12.88
N ASP A 316 -10.63 -15.61 -11.98
CA ASP A 316 -9.53 -14.77 -11.53
C ASP A 316 -8.30 -15.61 -11.13
N VAL A 317 -8.51 -16.54 -10.19
CA VAL A 317 -7.44 -17.43 -9.73
C VAL A 317 -6.91 -18.34 -10.83
N GLN A 318 -7.78 -18.86 -11.68
CA GLN A 318 -7.36 -19.75 -12.77
C GLN A 318 -6.52 -19.04 -13.83
N ARG A 319 -6.82 -17.76 -14.11
CA ARG A 319 -6.21 -17.02 -15.23
C ARG A 319 -5.01 -16.18 -14.80
N TYR A 320 -5.06 -15.57 -13.61
CA TYR A 320 -4.15 -14.46 -13.28
C TYR A 320 -3.26 -14.70 -12.07
N LYS A 321 -3.43 -15.80 -11.32
CA LYS A 321 -2.58 -16.12 -10.17
C LYS A 321 -1.08 -16.09 -10.47
N SER A 322 -0.65 -16.68 -11.58
CA SER A 322 0.78 -16.71 -11.96
C SER A 322 1.28 -15.41 -12.59
N VAL A 323 0.40 -14.44 -12.82
CA VAL A 323 0.73 -13.15 -13.41
C VAL A 323 0.86 -12.09 -12.33
N ILE A 324 -0.15 -11.95 -11.46
CA ILE A 324 -0.24 -10.88 -10.46
C ILE A 324 -0.42 -11.41 -9.02
N GLY A 325 -0.32 -12.72 -8.77
CA GLY A 325 -0.70 -13.27 -7.46
C GLY A 325 0.28 -13.02 -6.31
N THR A 326 1.59 -12.97 -6.55
CA THR A 326 2.65 -12.59 -5.57
C THR A 326 2.46 -13.07 -4.14
N ASN A 327 2.14 -14.33 -4.03
CA ASN A 327 1.96 -14.97 -2.73
C ASN A 327 2.84 -16.22 -2.65
N ASP A 328 3.89 -16.30 -3.46
CA ASP A 328 4.92 -17.34 -3.34
C ASP A 328 5.61 -17.17 -1.98
N PRO A 329 5.41 -18.11 -1.05
CA PRO A 329 6.01 -18.02 0.27
C PRO A 329 7.45 -18.53 0.28
N ASP A 330 7.95 -19.14 -0.81
CA ASP A 330 9.32 -19.63 -0.87
C ASP A 330 10.32 -18.49 -1.14
N LEU A 331 10.69 -17.80 -0.06
CA LEU A 331 11.74 -16.80 -0.08
C LEU A 331 13.14 -17.38 0.13
N THR A 332 13.35 -18.69 -0.01
CA THR A 332 14.64 -19.35 0.27
C THR A 332 15.78 -18.77 -0.55
N ALA A 333 15.57 -18.52 -1.85
CA ALA A 333 16.61 -17.97 -2.72
C ALA A 333 16.97 -16.52 -2.33
N PHE A 334 15.98 -15.72 -1.94
CA PHE A 334 16.19 -14.35 -1.45
C PHE A 334 16.95 -14.35 -0.13
N TYR A 335 16.53 -15.19 0.81
CA TYR A 335 17.18 -15.39 2.09
C TYR A 335 18.65 -15.84 1.94
N LYS A 336 18.93 -16.84 1.09
CA LYS A 336 20.29 -17.36 0.85
C LYS A 336 21.25 -16.34 0.24
N LYS A 337 20.74 -15.32 -0.45
CA LYS A 337 21.54 -14.18 -0.95
C LYS A 337 21.86 -13.14 0.12
N GLY A 338 21.38 -13.32 1.35
CA GLY A 338 21.57 -12.38 2.46
C GLY A 338 20.63 -11.17 2.42
N SER A 339 19.70 -11.13 1.48
CA SER A 339 18.77 -10.02 1.29
C SER A 339 17.80 -9.87 2.47
N LYS A 340 17.29 -8.66 2.69
CA LYS A 340 16.44 -8.30 3.84
C LYS A 340 15.14 -7.65 3.37
N ILE A 341 14.04 -7.99 4.04
CA ILE A 341 12.75 -7.34 3.94
C ILE A 341 12.44 -6.73 5.32
N LEU A 342 12.08 -5.46 5.32
CA LEU A 342 11.55 -4.78 6.47
C LEU A 342 10.40 -3.89 6.00
N GLY A 343 9.20 -4.18 6.48
CA GLY A 343 8.00 -3.44 6.10
C GLY A 343 7.13 -3.14 7.31
N TYR A 344 6.06 -2.37 7.06
CA TYR A 344 5.02 -2.12 8.03
C TYR A 344 3.64 -2.26 7.39
N HIS A 345 2.61 -2.41 8.20
CA HIS A 345 1.22 -2.42 7.75
C HIS A 345 0.33 -1.77 8.81
N GLY A 346 -0.57 -0.88 8.40
CA GLY A 346 -1.54 -0.27 9.31
C GLY A 346 -2.61 -1.26 9.77
N THR A 347 -2.90 -1.32 11.06
CA THR A 347 -3.93 -2.26 11.55
C THR A 347 -5.35 -1.80 11.24
N HIS A 348 -5.53 -0.52 10.88
CA HIS A 348 -6.81 0.07 10.46
C HIS A 348 -6.83 0.32 8.94
N ASP A 349 -5.92 -0.31 8.19
CA ASP A 349 -5.94 -0.29 6.73
C ASP A 349 -7.31 -0.79 6.24
N GLN A 350 -7.99 0.11 5.57
CA GLN A 350 -9.36 -0.01 5.17
C GLN A 350 -9.54 -0.45 3.72
N LEU A 351 -8.44 -0.71 3.01
CA LEU A 351 -8.42 -1.26 1.66
C LEU A 351 -7.77 -2.62 1.60
N ILE A 352 -6.59 -2.77 2.20
CA ILE A 352 -5.79 -3.98 2.19
C ILE A 352 -5.67 -4.47 3.63
N PRO A 353 -6.38 -5.54 4.02
CA PRO A 353 -6.37 -5.95 5.43
C PRO A 353 -5.03 -6.54 5.87
N VAL A 354 -4.48 -6.05 6.99
CA VAL A 354 -3.20 -6.50 7.57
C VAL A 354 -3.15 -8.02 7.82
N LYS A 355 -4.29 -8.66 8.07
CA LYS A 355 -4.40 -10.12 8.22
C LYS A 355 -3.86 -10.89 7.01
N GLY A 356 -3.96 -10.34 5.80
CA GLY A 356 -3.31 -10.91 4.61
C GLY A 356 -1.78 -10.91 4.70
N THR A 357 -1.20 -9.82 5.23
CA THR A 357 0.25 -9.75 5.49
C THR A 357 0.69 -10.69 6.62
N ARG A 358 -0.10 -10.82 7.70
CA ARG A 358 0.14 -11.82 8.75
C ARG A 358 0.17 -13.24 8.16
N HIS A 359 -0.83 -13.57 7.34
CA HIS A 359 -0.92 -14.85 6.68
C HIS A 359 0.30 -15.14 5.80
N TYR A 360 0.70 -14.19 4.96
CA TYR A 360 1.87 -14.35 4.11
C TYR A 360 3.14 -14.56 4.94
N TYR A 361 3.34 -13.79 6.00
CA TYR A 361 4.49 -13.96 6.90
C TYR A 361 4.53 -15.37 7.52
N GLU A 362 3.39 -15.88 8.02
CA GLU A 362 3.33 -17.24 8.57
C GLU A 362 3.55 -18.31 7.48
N LYS A 363 3.08 -18.09 6.25
CA LYS A 363 3.37 -19.00 5.13
C LYS A 363 4.85 -19.03 4.75
N VAL A 364 5.54 -17.89 4.75
CA VAL A 364 7.00 -17.83 4.57
C VAL A 364 7.69 -18.57 5.72
N LYS A 365 7.24 -18.37 6.96
CA LYS A 365 7.79 -19.01 8.17
C LYS A 365 7.65 -20.53 8.16
N GLU A 366 6.57 -21.07 7.60
CA GLU A 366 6.38 -22.51 7.40
C GLU A 366 7.48 -23.13 6.51
N ILE A 367 8.03 -22.37 5.55
CA ILE A 367 9.08 -22.82 4.63
C ILE A 367 10.48 -22.47 5.14
N VAL A 368 10.66 -21.26 5.65
CA VAL A 368 11.92 -20.73 6.20
C VAL A 368 11.69 -20.34 7.66
N PRO A 369 11.90 -21.28 8.63
CA PRO A 369 11.67 -21.02 10.05
C PRO A 369 12.43 -19.82 10.61
N GLU A 370 13.58 -19.47 10.01
CA GLU A 370 14.39 -18.30 10.34
C GLU A 370 13.87 -16.99 9.73
N VAL A 371 12.59 -16.91 9.34
CA VAL A 371 11.99 -15.73 8.68
C VAL A 371 12.37 -14.41 9.34
N ALA A 372 12.34 -14.32 10.67
CA ALA A 372 12.65 -13.09 11.42
C ALA A 372 14.10 -12.58 11.23
N SER A 373 15.01 -13.43 10.76
CA SER A 373 16.40 -13.10 10.45
C SER A 373 16.56 -12.30 9.15
N PHE A 374 15.58 -12.35 8.24
CA PHE A 374 15.63 -11.61 6.98
C PHE A 374 14.36 -10.82 6.67
N TYR A 375 13.17 -11.29 7.04
CA TYR A 375 11.89 -10.62 6.87
C TYR A 375 11.34 -10.19 8.22
N ARG A 376 11.15 -8.88 8.43
CA ARG A 376 10.42 -8.32 9.59
C ARG A 376 9.27 -7.45 9.10
N MET A 377 8.14 -7.56 9.79
CA MET A 377 6.96 -6.74 9.56
C MET A 377 6.56 -6.07 10.88
N PHE A 378 6.22 -4.79 10.82
CA PHE A 378 5.77 -3.99 11.96
C PHE A 378 4.32 -3.57 11.76
N GLU A 379 3.46 -3.90 12.70
CA GLU A 379 2.08 -3.44 12.65
C GLU A 379 1.96 -2.07 13.30
N VAL A 380 1.21 -1.18 12.67
CA VAL A 380 1.05 0.21 13.13
C VAL A 380 -0.41 0.42 13.53
N PRO A 381 -0.70 0.43 14.85
CA PRO A 381 -2.03 0.73 15.36
C PRO A 381 -2.54 2.08 14.84
N GLY A 382 -3.80 2.14 14.38
CA GLY A 382 -4.43 3.41 14.00
C GLY A 382 -3.98 3.98 12.65
N LEU A 383 -3.06 3.32 11.94
CA LEU A 383 -2.63 3.70 10.61
C LEU A 383 -3.61 3.15 9.56
N LEU A 384 -4.06 4.04 8.66
CA LEU A 384 -4.87 3.72 7.49
C LEU A 384 -4.00 3.16 6.35
N HIS A 385 -4.55 3.01 5.15
CA HIS A 385 -3.80 2.56 3.98
C HIS A 385 -2.56 3.42 3.72
N CYS A 386 -1.35 2.85 3.84
CA CYS A 386 -0.04 3.51 3.69
C CYS A 386 0.29 4.68 4.65
N SER A 387 -0.65 5.59 4.94
CA SER A 387 -0.41 6.82 5.70
C SER A 387 -1.65 7.40 6.39
N GLY A 388 -1.43 8.33 7.32
CA GLY A 388 -2.52 9.01 8.01
C GLY A 388 -3.17 8.15 9.09
N GLY A 389 -4.47 8.32 9.30
CA GLY A 389 -5.18 7.73 10.43
C GLY A 389 -4.83 8.38 11.76
N LYS A 390 -5.47 7.91 12.84
CA LYS A 390 -5.22 8.41 14.19
C LYS A 390 -3.84 7.99 14.72
N GLY A 391 -3.29 6.90 14.21
CA GLY A 391 -1.99 6.38 14.60
C GLY A 391 -0.82 6.93 13.81
N GLY A 392 -1.06 7.54 12.63
CA GLY A 392 -0.01 8.09 11.78
C GLY A 392 0.96 7.06 11.18
N GLN A 393 1.72 7.47 10.18
CA GLN A 393 2.72 6.63 9.50
C GLN A 393 4.08 6.62 10.21
N PRO A 394 4.79 5.48 10.24
CA PRO A 394 6.15 5.44 10.75
C PRO A 394 7.13 6.12 9.80
N THR A 395 8.12 6.81 10.35
CA THR A 395 9.10 7.61 9.60
C THR A 395 10.52 7.06 9.66
N TYR A 396 10.78 6.00 10.44
CA TYR A 396 12.14 5.44 10.64
C TYR A 396 12.32 4.03 10.06
N THR A 397 11.31 3.50 9.38
CA THR A 397 11.30 2.12 8.90
C THR A 397 12.39 1.88 7.84
N PHE A 398 12.59 2.82 6.92
CA PHE A 398 13.61 2.67 5.88
C PHE A 398 15.03 2.83 6.43
N ASP A 399 15.25 3.75 7.37
CA ASP A 399 16.51 3.90 8.09
C ASP A 399 16.89 2.61 8.84
N ALA A 400 15.91 1.95 9.45
CA ALA A 400 16.09 0.65 10.10
C ALA A 400 16.45 -0.46 9.09
N LEU A 401 15.84 -0.46 7.89
CA LEU A 401 16.22 -1.37 6.81
C LEU A 401 17.66 -1.14 6.38
N ARG A 402 18.05 0.12 6.16
CA ARG A 402 19.43 0.50 5.81
C ARG A 402 20.41 0.03 6.87
N ALA A 403 20.17 0.34 8.14
CA ALA A 403 21.03 -0.09 9.25
C ALA A 403 21.12 -1.63 9.34
N ARG A 404 20.03 -2.34 9.04
CA ARG A 404 20.03 -3.81 9.00
C ARG A 404 20.86 -4.38 7.87
N VAL A 405 20.78 -3.79 6.68
CA VAL A 405 21.53 -4.24 5.49
C VAL A 405 23.02 -3.90 5.61
N GLU A 406 23.34 -2.68 6.05
CA GLU A 406 24.72 -2.16 6.02
C GLU A 406 25.50 -2.49 7.29
N ASN A 407 24.84 -2.44 8.45
CA ASN A 407 25.51 -2.57 9.75
C ASN A 407 25.14 -3.87 10.49
N GLY A 408 24.25 -4.69 9.92
CA GLY A 408 23.74 -5.90 10.56
C GLY A 408 22.83 -5.63 11.76
N THR A 409 22.39 -4.39 11.98
CA THR A 409 21.54 -4.01 13.12
C THR A 409 20.16 -4.63 12.95
N VAL A 410 19.79 -5.55 13.84
CA VAL A 410 18.45 -6.16 13.82
C VAL A 410 17.50 -5.28 14.63
N PRO A 411 16.47 -4.66 14.02
CA PRO A 411 15.54 -3.81 14.76
C PRO A 411 14.61 -4.69 15.60
N THR A 412 14.83 -4.68 16.91
CA THR A 412 13.97 -5.34 17.90
C THR A 412 12.70 -4.56 18.20
N GLU A 413 12.70 -3.27 17.89
CA GLU A 413 11.60 -2.31 18.04
C GLU A 413 11.86 -1.11 17.12
N LEU A 414 10.82 -0.33 16.81
CA LEU A 414 10.95 0.95 16.10
C LEU A 414 10.27 2.08 16.87
N PRO A 415 10.91 3.25 17.03
CA PRO A 415 10.25 4.42 17.56
C PRO A 415 9.20 4.91 16.55
N HIS A 416 8.04 5.32 17.06
CA HIS A 416 6.95 5.86 16.26
C HIS A 416 6.33 7.06 16.97
N SER A 417 6.06 8.12 16.23
CA SER A 417 5.48 9.35 16.78
C SER A 417 4.36 9.84 15.87
N PHE A 418 3.29 10.35 16.48
CA PHE A 418 2.16 10.93 15.77
C PHE A 418 1.46 11.99 16.62
N LYS A 419 0.62 12.81 16.01
CA LYS A 419 -0.23 13.76 16.74
C LYS A 419 -1.60 13.13 16.99
N ASP A 420 -2.04 13.15 18.23
CA ASP A 420 -3.39 12.71 18.58
C ASP A 420 -4.46 13.76 18.22
N ALA A 421 -5.73 13.44 18.51
CA ALA A 421 -6.86 14.32 18.23
C ALA A 421 -6.82 15.66 18.98
N ASN A 422 -6.07 15.76 20.08
CA ASN A 422 -5.88 16.99 20.86
C ASN A 422 -4.63 17.77 20.40
N GLY A 423 -3.90 17.25 19.42
CA GLY A 423 -2.68 17.83 18.89
C GLY A 423 -1.43 17.55 19.74
N TYR A 424 -1.52 16.68 20.75
CA TYR A 424 -0.34 16.26 21.50
C TYR A 424 0.47 15.26 20.69
N GLU A 425 1.80 15.40 20.75
CA GLU A 425 2.71 14.45 20.14
C GLU A 425 2.83 13.21 21.03
N GLN A 426 2.27 12.10 20.56
CA GLN A 426 2.35 10.79 21.19
C GLN A 426 3.58 10.06 20.65
N HIS A 427 4.28 9.34 21.55
CA HIS A 427 5.35 8.44 21.17
C HIS A 427 4.97 7.01 21.53
N ARG A 428 4.93 6.14 20.52
CA ARG A 428 4.69 4.70 20.65
C ARG A 428 5.95 3.92 20.31
N LEU A 429 5.89 2.64 20.63
CA LEU A 429 6.89 1.64 20.25
C LEU A 429 6.23 0.68 19.26
N LEU A 430 6.80 0.47 18.08
CA LEU A 430 6.35 -0.56 17.16
C LEU A 430 7.13 -1.84 17.39
N CYS A 431 6.40 -2.94 17.44
CA CYS A 431 6.94 -4.25 17.73
C CYS A 431 6.97 -5.13 16.48
N PRO A 432 7.99 -5.97 16.31
CA PRO A 432 8.04 -6.90 15.19
C PRO A 432 6.97 -7.97 15.38
N TYR A 433 6.11 -8.15 14.38
CA TYR A 433 5.09 -9.21 14.38
C TYR A 433 5.73 -10.59 14.66
N PRO A 434 5.14 -11.43 15.55
CA PRO A 434 3.80 -11.31 16.13
C PRO A 434 3.73 -10.55 17.46
N GLN A 435 4.81 -9.91 17.91
CA GLN A 435 4.78 -9.13 19.14
C GLN A 435 3.93 -7.88 18.97
N LYS A 436 3.22 -7.50 20.03
CA LYS A 436 2.42 -6.27 20.07
C LYS A 436 3.00 -5.28 21.08
N SER A 437 2.69 -4.01 20.86
CA SER A 437 3.04 -2.95 21.79
C SER A 437 2.04 -2.90 22.94
N TRP A 438 2.54 -2.92 24.17
CA TRP A 438 1.71 -2.90 25.37
C TRP A 438 2.18 -1.84 26.35
N LEU A 439 1.24 -1.09 26.94
CA LEU A 439 1.55 -0.13 27.99
C LEU A 439 1.97 -0.86 29.27
N LYS A 440 3.17 -0.57 29.80
CA LYS A 440 3.72 -1.22 31.00
C LYS A 440 2.94 -0.87 32.26
N ILE A 441 2.54 0.40 32.40
CA ILE A 441 1.86 0.95 33.57
C ILE A 441 0.76 1.87 33.07
N ASN A 442 -0.48 1.53 33.40
CA ASN A 442 -1.62 2.39 33.13
C ASN A 442 -1.62 3.58 34.11
N ASP A 443 -1.31 4.77 33.62
CA ASP A 443 -1.49 6.04 34.32
C ASP A 443 -2.54 6.86 33.55
N SER A 444 -3.79 6.77 33.97
CA SER A 444 -4.93 7.43 33.32
C SER A 444 -4.86 8.97 33.34
N ASN A 445 -3.93 9.56 34.09
CA ASN A 445 -3.71 11.01 34.11
C ASN A 445 -2.62 11.46 33.12
N LYS A 446 -1.95 10.53 32.45
CA LYS A 446 -0.85 10.83 31.54
C LYS A 446 -1.37 11.20 30.17
N ALA A 447 -1.38 12.49 29.86
CA ALA A 447 -1.83 13.00 28.56
C ALA A 447 -0.87 12.66 27.39
N VAL A 448 0.42 12.41 27.68
CA VAL A 448 1.44 12.12 26.65
C VAL A 448 2.27 10.92 27.07
N HIS A 449 2.23 9.87 26.26
CA HIS A 449 3.07 8.69 26.47
C HIS A 449 4.39 8.79 25.72
N LYS A 450 5.41 8.18 26.31
CA LYS A 450 6.75 7.98 25.73
C LYS A 450 6.87 6.55 25.23
N SER A 451 7.70 6.31 24.22
CA SER A 451 8.01 4.95 23.76
C SER A 451 8.50 4.02 24.88
N THR A 452 9.21 4.56 25.87
CA THR A 452 9.69 3.81 27.05
C THR A 452 8.58 3.30 27.97
N ASP A 453 7.38 3.86 27.87
CA ASP A 453 6.21 3.40 28.62
C ASP A 453 5.67 2.08 28.06
N PHE A 454 6.08 1.69 26.85
CA PHE A 454 5.62 0.49 26.17
C PHE A 454 6.67 -0.63 26.20
N ALA A 455 6.21 -1.87 26.06
CA ALA A 455 7.02 -3.06 25.83
C ALA A 455 6.47 -3.86 24.66
N CYS A 456 7.35 -4.54 23.94
CA CYS A 456 6.96 -5.59 23.02
C CYS A 456 6.71 -6.89 23.79
N VAL A 457 5.48 -7.39 23.72
CA VAL A 457 5.05 -8.64 24.38
C VAL A 457 4.69 -9.67 23.32
#